data_AF-A0A1Y4WB64-F1
#
_entry.id   AF-A0A1Y4WB64-F1
#
_cell.length_a   1.000
_cell.length_b   1.000
_cell.length_c   1.000
_cell.angle_alpha   90.00
_cell.angle_beta   90.00
_cell.angle_gamma   90.00
#
_symmetry.space_group_name_H-M   'P 1'
#
loop_
_entity.id
_entity.type
_entity.pdbx_description
1 polymer ?
#
loop_
_entity_poly.entity_id
_entity_poly.type
_entity_poly.pdbx_seq_one_letter_code
_entity_poly.pdbx_strand_id
1 'polypeptide(L)'
;MEKKKIVCLCIIAVIIVAIISYFIGYKRAYDDFEKNLDNHKVSYQTFYATITDIRDTNFTIDNIALTVKGLDINDINFRGNFEFIITEATELEWRHTKINADELEIGDNISIIFTGSIQETEPAEINDVIKIQLLDDEK
;
A
#
# COMPACT_ATOMS: atom_id res chain seq x y z
N MET A 1 -22.98 -60.79 -1.84
CA MET A 1 -23.53 -59.48 -2.26
C MET A 1 -23.40 -58.41 -1.17
N GLU A 2 -23.43 -58.78 0.12
CA GLU A 2 -23.36 -57.84 1.25
C GLU A 2 -22.00 -57.17 1.46
N LYS A 3 -20.89 -57.91 1.34
CA LYS A 3 -19.54 -57.33 1.52
C LYS A 3 -19.22 -56.18 0.56
N LYS A 4 -19.65 -56.27 -0.71
CA LYS A 4 -19.49 -55.20 -1.71
C LYS A 4 -20.34 -53.96 -1.37
N LYS A 5 -21.54 -54.16 -0.81
CA LYS A 5 -22.41 -53.07 -0.35
C LYS A 5 -21.81 -52.35 0.85
N ILE A 6 -21.26 -53.10 1.82
CA ILE A 6 -20.58 -52.54 3.00
C ILE A 6 -19.36 -51.72 2.58
N VAL A 7 -18.51 -52.26 1.69
CA VAL A 7 -17.34 -51.53 1.17
C VAL A 7 -17.74 -50.23 0.45
N CYS A 8 -18.79 -50.29 -0.38
CA CYS A 8 -19.28 -49.09 -1.07
C CYS A 8 -19.79 -48.03 -0.08
N LEU A 9 -20.48 -48.44 0.98
CA LEU A 9 -21.01 -47.55 2.01
C LEU A 9 -19.89 -46.89 2.83
N CYS A 10 -18.81 -47.62 3.13
CA CYS A 10 -17.62 -47.04 3.78
C CYS A 10 -16.93 -46.00 2.90
N ILE A 11 -16.80 -46.25 1.59
CA ILE A 11 -16.20 -45.29 0.65
C ILE A 11 -17.02 -44.00 0.58
N ILE A 12 -18.35 -44.12 0.51
CA ILE A 12 -19.25 -42.96 0.50
C ILE A 12 -19.11 -42.16 1.81
N ALA A 13 -19.04 -42.83 2.96
CA ALA A 13 -18.86 -42.17 4.24
C ALA A 13 -17.55 -41.37 4.32
N VAL A 14 -16.43 -41.93 3.81
CA VAL A 14 -15.13 -41.24 3.76
C VAL A 14 -15.20 -39.99 2.87
N ILE A 15 -15.86 -40.08 1.71
CA ILE A 15 -16.03 -38.94 0.81
C ILE A 15 -16.84 -37.82 1.48
N ILE A 16 -17.92 -38.16 2.18
CA ILE A 16 -18.74 -37.18 2.89
C ILE A 16 -17.92 -36.47 3.97
N VAL A 17 -17.13 -37.22 4.76
CA VAL A 17 -16.26 -36.62 5.79
C VAL A 17 -15.22 -35.69 5.17
N ALA A 18 -14.60 -36.09 4.05
CA ALA A 18 -13.64 -35.26 3.34
C ALA A 18 -14.28 -33.94 2.87
N ILE A 19 -15.47 -34.01 2.27
CA ILE A 19 -16.21 -32.83 1.80
C ILE A 19 -16.54 -31.89 2.97
N ILE A 20 -17.06 -32.42 4.08
CA ILE A 20 -17.41 -31.60 5.26
C ILE A 20 -16.16 -30.93 5.84
N SER A 21 -15.06 -31.67 5.98
CA SER A 21 -13.80 -31.11 6.48
C SER A 21 -13.24 -30.01 5.57
N TYR A 22 -13.35 -30.17 4.24
CA TYR A 22 -12.97 -29.14 3.27
C TYR A 22 -13.78 -27.86 3.47
N PHE A 23 -15.10 -27.95 3.59
CA PHE A 23 -15.95 -26.75 3.79
C PHE A 23 -15.71 -26.06 5.13
N ILE A 24 -15.51 -26.81 6.22
CA ILE A 24 -15.19 -26.24 7.53
C ILE A 24 -13.82 -25.55 7.50
N GLY A 25 -12.81 -26.19 6.90
CA GLY A 25 -11.48 -25.61 6.75
C GLY A 25 -11.49 -24.36 5.88
N TYR A 26 -12.18 -24.41 4.75
CA TYR A 26 -12.34 -23.29 3.84
C TYR A 26 -13.02 -22.10 4.53
N LYS A 27 -14.15 -22.34 5.22
CA LYS A 27 -14.85 -21.28 5.96
C LYS A 27 -13.98 -20.67 7.04
N ARG A 28 -13.26 -21.49 7.81
CA ARG A 28 -12.42 -21.00 8.91
C ARG A 28 -11.23 -20.17 8.41
N ALA A 29 -10.63 -20.55 7.28
CA ALA A 29 -9.59 -19.75 6.63
C ALA A 29 -10.13 -18.43 6.07
N TYR A 30 -11.35 -18.45 5.52
CA TYR A 30 -12.01 -17.25 5.02
C TYR A 30 -12.38 -16.28 6.16
N ASP A 31 -13.02 -16.78 7.23
CA ASP A 31 -13.39 -15.99 8.41
C ASP A 31 -12.14 -15.41 9.11
N ASP A 32 -11.02 -16.15 9.14
CA ASP A 32 -9.76 -15.64 9.68
C ASP A 32 -9.14 -14.58 8.75
N PHE A 33 -9.20 -14.75 7.43
CA PHE A 33 -8.75 -13.74 6.47
C PHE A 33 -9.56 -12.44 6.59
N GLU A 34 -10.89 -12.54 6.65
CA GLU A 34 -11.79 -11.39 6.82
C GLU A 34 -11.58 -10.70 8.18
N LYS A 35 -11.42 -11.48 9.26
CA LYS A 35 -11.10 -10.95 10.58
C LYS A 35 -9.70 -10.30 10.62
N ASN A 36 -8.72 -10.82 9.90
CA ASN A 36 -7.40 -10.19 9.78
C ASN A 36 -7.46 -8.91 8.93
N LEU A 37 -8.36 -8.85 7.94
CA LEU A 37 -8.64 -7.65 7.16
C LEU A 37 -9.26 -6.54 8.02
N ASP A 38 -10.23 -6.87 8.87
CA ASP A 38 -10.84 -5.92 9.83
C ASP A 38 -9.84 -5.42 10.89
N ASN A 39 -8.87 -6.24 11.27
CA ASN A 39 -7.81 -5.86 12.21
C ASN A 39 -6.64 -5.10 11.55
N HIS A 40 -6.49 -5.18 10.23
CA HIS A 40 -5.60 -4.31 9.44
C HIS A 40 -6.39 -3.10 8.93
N LYS A 41 -6.74 -2.19 9.85
CA LYS A 41 -7.07 -0.83 9.45
C LYS A 41 -5.80 -0.20 8.88
N VAL A 42 -5.57 -0.36 7.57
CA VAL A 42 -4.50 0.32 6.84
C VAL A 42 -4.77 1.82 7.02
N SER A 43 -4.02 2.44 7.93
CA SER A 43 -4.22 3.84 8.28
C SER A 43 -3.47 4.69 7.28
N TYR A 44 -4.20 5.19 6.29
CA TYR A 44 -3.67 6.19 5.38
C TYR A 44 -3.47 7.51 6.11
N GLN A 45 -2.34 8.13 5.86
CA GLN A 45 -2.00 9.46 6.37
C GLN A 45 -1.73 10.39 5.18
N THR A 46 -2.06 11.66 5.35
CA THR A 46 -1.86 12.68 4.31
C THR A 46 -1.22 13.90 4.91
N PHE A 47 -0.20 14.43 4.24
CA PHE A 47 0.40 15.71 4.58
C PHE A 47 0.83 16.46 3.33
N TYR A 48 1.06 17.76 3.48
CA TYR A 48 1.42 18.67 2.39
C TYR A 48 2.89 19.06 2.47
N ALA A 49 3.60 19.11 1.36
CA ALA A 49 5.03 19.42 1.35
C ALA A 49 5.45 20.15 0.09
N THR A 50 6.59 20.83 0.16
CA THR A 50 7.27 21.40 -1.00
C THR A 50 8.44 20.50 -1.39
N ILE A 51 8.60 20.19 -2.68
CA ILE A 51 9.74 19.43 -3.16
C ILE A 51 11.01 20.29 -3.03
N THR A 52 12.02 19.77 -2.33
CA THR A 52 13.29 20.47 -2.09
C THR A 52 14.45 19.89 -2.88
N ASP A 53 14.39 18.61 -3.23
CA ASP A 53 15.43 17.94 -4.02
C ASP A 53 14.83 16.75 -4.79
N ILE A 54 15.35 16.51 -5.98
CA ILE A 54 14.98 15.40 -6.86
C ILE A 54 16.26 14.69 -7.28
N ARG A 55 16.39 13.41 -6.91
CA ARG A 55 17.56 12.59 -7.23
C ARG A 55 17.15 11.37 -8.04
N ASP A 56 17.78 11.23 -9.20
CA ASP A 56 17.70 9.99 -9.97
C ASP A 56 18.48 8.89 -9.24
N THR A 57 17.80 7.82 -8.82
CA THR A 57 18.48 6.68 -8.23
C THR A 57 18.86 5.72 -9.35
N ASN A 58 20.15 5.70 -9.70
CA ASN A 58 20.72 4.87 -10.77
C ASN A 58 20.60 3.34 -10.56
N PHE A 59 19.78 2.88 -9.62
CA PHE A 59 19.69 1.49 -9.18
C PHE A 59 18.57 0.70 -9.86
N THR A 60 17.54 1.33 -10.44
CA THR A 60 16.52 0.65 -11.27
C THR A 60 15.78 1.66 -12.14
N ILE A 61 15.24 1.21 -13.27
CA ILE A 61 14.36 1.98 -14.16
C ILE A 61 13.19 2.53 -13.32
N ASP A 62 13.02 3.86 -13.32
CA ASP A 62 11.87 4.62 -12.80
C ASP A 62 11.73 4.84 -11.27
N ASN A 63 12.82 4.77 -10.49
CA ASN A 63 12.80 5.15 -9.07
C ASN A 63 13.48 6.51 -8.83
N ILE A 64 12.71 7.59 -8.89
CA ILE A 64 13.15 8.95 -8.51
C ILE A 64 12.98 9.12 -7.00
N ALA A 65 14.05 9.50 -6.31
CA ALA A 65 13.99 9.88 -4.90
C ALA A 65 13.64 11.36 -4.76
N LEU A 66 12.60 11.63 -3.97
CA LEU A 66 12.18 12.99 -3.62
C LEU A 66 12.56 13.29 -2.18
N THR A 67 13.18 14.45 -1.96
CA THR A 67 13.28 15.05 -0.63
C THR A 67 12.33 16.24 -0.57
N VAL A 68 11.53 16.30 0.49
CA VAL A 68 10.46 17.30 0.63
C VAL A 68 10.50 17.95 2.00
N LYS A 69 10.02 19.20 2.08
CA LYS A 69 9.81 19.92 3.33
C LYS A 69 8.32 20.02 3.63
N GLY A 70 7.89 19.48 4.77
CA GLY A 70 6.50 19.59 5.21
C GLY A 70 6.07 21.03 5.47
N LEU A 71 4.85 21.38 5.04
CA LEU A 71 4.27 22.71 5.22
C LEU A 71 3.79 22.95 6.66
N ASP A 72 3.80 24.21 7.10
CA ASP A 72 3.40 24.61 8.46
C ASP A 72 1.92 24.34 8.79
N ILE A 73 1.07 24.18 7.78
CA ILE A 73 -0.35 23.85 7.94
C ILE A 73 -0.55 22.41 8.45
N ASN A 74 0.44 21.53 8.28
CA ASN A 74 0.36 20.16 8.76
C ASN A 74 0.39 20.09 10.29
N ASP A 75 0.04 18.92 10.82
CA ASP A 75 0.38 18.57 12.20
C ASP A 75 1.91 18.66 12.44
N ILE A 76 2.31 18.90 13.68
CA ILE A 76 3.73 19.11 14.05
C ILE A 76 4.64 17.96 13.61
N ASN A 77 4.10 16.73 13.56
CA ASN A 77 4.86 15.55 13.16
C ASN A 77 5.19 15.52 11.65
N PHE A 78 4.57 16.38 10.84
CA PHE A 78 4.71 16.41 9.38
C PHE A 78 5.25 17.74 8.84
N ARG A 79 6.01 18.48 9.66
CA ARG A 79 6.70 19.72 9.26
C ARG A 79 8.20 19.54 9.04
N GLY A 80 8.69 18.31 9.23
CA GLY A 80 10.08 17.92 9.05
C GLY A 80 10.52 17.86 7.59
N ASN A 81 11.75 17.37 7.39
CA ASN A 81 12.23 16.96 6.07
C ASN A 81 11.91 15.47 5.92
N PHE A 82 11.40 15.09 4.76
CA PHE A 82 11.09 13.69 4.46
C PHE A 82 11.73 13.27 3.15
N GLU A 83 12.10 12.00 3.05
CA GLU A 83 12.59 11.38 1.83
C GLU A 83 11.77 10.13 1.51
N PHE A 84 11.47 9.94 0.22
CA PHE A 84 10.81 8.74 -0.27
C PHE A 84 11.11 8.53 -1.75
N ILE A 85 10.86 7.31 -2.22
CA ILE A 85 11.08 6.90 -3.60
C ILE A 85 9.72 6.79 -4.29
N ILE A 86 9.59 7.42 -5.47
CA ILE A 86 8.47 7.16 -6.37
C ILE A 86 8.69 5.79 -7.00
N THR A 87 7.71 4.91 -6.88
CA THR A 87 7.73 3.58 -7.50
C THR A 87 6.64 3.45 -8.56
N GLU A 88 6.63 2.38 -9.35
CA GLU A 88 5.53 2.07 -10.28
C GLU A 88 4.16 1.98 -9.59
N ALA A 89 4.13 1.66 -8.30
CA ALA A 89 2.92 1.57 -7.50
C ALA A 89 2.43 2.94 -6.97
N THR A 90 3.27 3.98 -7.03
CA THR A 90 2.94 5.32 -6.56
C THR A 90 2.10 6.03 -7.62
N GLU A 91 0.86 6.37 -7.27
CA GLU A 91 -0.01 7.16 -8.15
C GLU A 91 0.45 8.63 -8.18
N LEU A 92 0.67 9.18 -9.37
CA LEU A 92 0.99 10.59 -9.56
C LEU A 92 -0.17 11.29 -10.29
N GLU A 93 -0.70 12.36 -9.71
CA GLU A 93 -1.77 13.13 -10.35
C GLU A 93 -1.63 14.65 -10.22
N TRP A 94 -2.21 15.36 -11.18
CA TRP A 94 -2.53 16.77 -11.10
C TRP A 94 -3.98 16.97 -11.54
N ARG A 95 -4.83 17.51 -10.67
CA ARG A 95 -6.25 17.79 -10.98
C ARG A 95 -6.98 16.58 -11.60
N HIS A 96 -6.81 15.39 -11.00
CA HIS A 96 -7.36 14.11 -11.46
C HIS A 96 -6.83 13.62 -12.84
N THR A 97 -5.77 14.23 -13.35
CA THR A 97 -5.06 13.78 -14.54
C THR A 97 -3.78 13.09 -14.10
N LYS A 98 -3.54 11.88 -14.58
CA LYS A 98 -2.27 11.17 -14.32
C LYS A 98 -1.12 11.96 -14.94
N ILE A 99 -0.08 12.18 -14.16
CA ILE A 99 1.19 12.80 -14.61
C ILE A 99 2.33 11.80 -14.45
N ASN A 100 3.46 12.10 -15.05
CA ASN A 100 4.69 11.34 -14.88
C ASN A 100 5.58 11.96 -13.77
N ALA A 101 6.68 11.31 -13.43
CA ALA A 101 7.59 11.79 -12.39
C ALA A 101 8.57 12.87 -12.88
N ASP A 102 8.89 12.90 -14.18
CA ASP A 102 9.66 13.96 -14.85
C ASP A 102 8.91 15.29 -14.93
N GLU A 103 7.62 15.23 -14.67
CA GLU A 103 6.68 16.35 -14.63
C GLU A 103 6.62 17.07 -13.28
N LEU A 104 7.36 16.58 -12.27
CA LEU A 104 7.53 17.20 -10.95
C LEU A 104 8.81 18.03 -10.91
N GLU A 105 8.74 19.21 -10.31
CA GLU A 105 9.85 20.16 -10.21
C GLU A 105 10.18 20.53 -8.77
N ILE A 106 11.43 20.97 -8.54
CA ILE A 106 11.83 21.54 -7.24
C ILE A 106 11.05 22.83 -7.01
N GLY A 107 10.40 22.94 -5.85
CA GLY A 107 9.53 24.06 -5.49
C GLY A 107 8.05 23.75 -5.61
N ASP A 108 7.67 22.65 -6.27
CA ASP A 108 6.27 22.22 -6.38
C ASP A 108 5.68 21.91 -5.01
N ASN A 109 4.42 22.31 -4.82
CA ASN A 109 3.65 21.91 -3.65
C ASN A 109 2.87 20.64 -3.96
N ILE A 110 3.02 19.64 -3.11
CA ILE A 110 2.40 18.33 -3.28
C ILE A 110 1.66 17.90 -2.02
N SER A 111 0.60 17.11 -2.20
CA SER A 111 0.04 16.28 -1.13
C SER A 111 0.57 14.86 -1.26
N ILE A 112 0.95 14.27 -0.14
CA ILE A 112 1.54 12.94 -0.07
C ILE A 112 0.62 12.07 0.77
N ILE A 113 0.16 10.97 0.19
CA ILE A 113 -0.64 9.96 0.87
C ILE A 113 0.24 8.72 1.04
N PHE A 114 0.41 8.29 2.29
CA PHE A 114 1.26 7.14 2.62
C PHE A 114 0.58 6.26 3.67
N THR A 115 1.13 5.06 3.86
CA THR A 115 0.73 4.12 4.92
C THR A 115 1.96 3.66 5.70
N GLY A 116 1.73 2.94 6.79
CA GLY A 116 2.80 2.38 7.60
C GLY A 116 3.50 3.41 8.49
N SER A 117 4.70 3.06 8.93
CA SER A 117 5.51 3.86 9.85
C SER A 117 6.55 4.69 9.09
N ILE A 118 6.93 5.83 9.68
CA ILE A 118 8.03 6.66 9.20
C ILE A 118 9.29 6.23 9.94
N GLN A 119 10.40 6.10 9.21
CA GLN A 119 11.69 5.79 9.81
C GLN A 119 12.35 7.09 10.31
N GLU A 120 12.79 7.08 11.57
CA GLU A 120 13.37 8.24 12.24
C GLU A 120 14.84 8.50 11.82
N THR A 121 15.03 8.87 10.55
CA THR A 121 16.29 9.32 9.95
C THR A 121 16.27 10.83 9.69
N GLU A 122 17.37 11.41 9.19
CA GLU A 122 17.40 12.81 8.73
C GLU A 122 17.96 12.87 7.29
N PRO A 123 17.12 13.17 6.28
CA PRO A 123 15.66 13.32 6.34
C PRO A 123 14.92 12.05 6.79
N ALA A 124 13.70 12.19 7.32
CA ALA A 124 12.89 11.04 7.75
C ALA A 124 12.37 10.25 6.55
N GLU A 125 12.56 8.92 6.54
CA GLU A 125 12.22 8.10 5.37
C GLU A 125 10.78 7.56 5.44
N ILE A 126 10.05 7.70 4.33
CA ILE A 126 8.70 7.14 4.15
C ILE A 126 8.77 6.05 3.09
N ASN A 127 8.53 4.81 3.48
CA ASN A 127 8.67 3.66 2.59
C ASN A 127 7.45 3.42 1.71
N ASP A 128 6.24 3.59 2.25
CA ASP A 128 5.00 3.18 1.59
C ASP A 128 4.17 4.39 1.12
N VAL A 129 4.70 5.13 0.14
CA VAL A 129 3.98 6.23 -0.51
C VAL A 129 3.03 5.68 -1.58
N ILE A 130 1.74 5.92 -1.36
CA ILE A 130 0.65 5.43 -2.20
C ILE A 130 0.35 6.40 -3.33
N LYS A 131 0.32 7.70 -3.02
CA LYS A 131 -0.09 8.71 -3.98
C LYS A 131 0.55 10.07 -3.70
N ILE A 132 0.90 10.75 -4.78
CA ILE A 132 1.37 12.13 -4.78
C ILE A 132 0.47 12.92 -5.71
N GLN A 133 -0.05 14.03 -5.20
CA GLN A 133 -0.84 14.97 -6.00
C GLN A 133 -0.17 16.34 -6.01
N LEU A 134 0.09 16.86 -7.21
CA LEU A 134 0.53 18.23 -7.44
C LEU A 134 -0.61 19.21 -7.11
N LEU A 135 -0.28 20.28 -6.38
CA LEU A 135 -1.25 21.24 -5.85
C LEU A 135 -1.19 22.60 -6.53
N ASP A 136 -0.17 22.88 -7.33
CA ASP A 136 -0.01 24.17 -7.99
C ASP A 136 -1.12 24.40 -9.04
N ASP A 137 -1.57 25.65 -9.13
CA ASP A 137 -2.73 26.02 -9.93
C ASP A 137 -2.44 26.12 -11.43
N GLU A 138 -1.17 26.31 -11.78
CA GLU A 138 -0.66 26.48 -13.13
C GLU A 138 0.60 25.61 -13.29
N LYS A 139 0.81 25.13 -14.51
CA LYS A 139 1.98 24.37 -14.94
C LYS A 139 2.52 24.98 -16.23
#